data_AF-A0A962FNR2-F1
#
_entry.id   AF-A0A962FNR2-F1
#
_cell.length_a   1.000
_cell.length_b   1.000
_cell.length_c   1.000
_cell.angle_alpha   90.00
_cell.angle_beta   90.00
_cell.angle_gamma   90.00
#
_symmetry.space_group_name_H-M   'P 1'
#
loop_
_entity.id
_entity.type
_entity.pdbx_description
1 polymer ?
#
loop_
_entity_poly.entity_id
_entity_poly.type
_entity_poly.pdbx_seq_one_letter_code
_entity_poly.pdbx_strand_id
1 'polypeptide(L)'
;MTKRARHKVLLLVSEWCAPCRAAEAVWQKVAERREITFQVLDMAQPEARAVAQQHALRSVPAVVIDDKLMAVGVQTLNQALALVADAPERTVSAMRFVGITLAPSSRWALIASTLYLTVGGMPLVIEGTLHGESLSLPFLHLIGVGFVLFMIFGLSEHMLPRFTGQPIRMGILASTQQVFAHAGTVLLALGIGGAGRSASALGGALLVCALVAFAARILPLLRPRVAHR
;
A
#
# COMPACT_ATOMS: atom_id res chain seq x y z
N MET A 1 -9.87 20.82 -29.52
CA MET A 1 -9.06 20.19 -28.46
C MET A 1 -9.49 18.74 -28.34
N THR A 2 -8.80 17.82 -29.00
CA THR A 2 -9.15 16.40 -29.06
C THR A 2 -8.86 15.74 -27.71
N LYS A 3 -9.89 15.13 -27.13
CA LYS A 3 -9.83 14.36 -25.88
C LYS A 3 -8.90 13.16 -26.15
N ARG A 4 -7.62 13.23 -25.72
CA ARG A 4 -6.68 12.10 -25.86
C ARG A 4 -7.27 10.87 -25.17
N ALA A 5 -7.47 9.80 -25.93
CA ALA A 5 -7.98 8.54 -25.40
C ALA A 5 -6.95 7.98 -24.41
N ARG A 6 -7.32 7.91 -23.13
CA ARG A 6 -6.50 7.26 -22.12
C ARG A 6 -6.98 5.82 -22.04
N HIS A 7 -6.20 4.87 -22.57
CA HIS A 7 -6.56 3.45 -22.56
C HIS A 7 -6.85 2.97 -21.14
N LYS A 8 -7.93 2.23 -20.96
CA LYS A 8 -8.25 1.52 -19.73
C LYS A 8 -7.68 0.11 -19.83
N VAL A 9 -6.65 -0.17 -19.05
CA VAL A 9 -5.97 -1.47 -19.00
C VAL A 9 -6.39 -2.18 -17.71
N LEU A 10 -7.06 -3.32 -17.87
CA LEU A 10 -7.44 -4.23 -16.80
C LEU A 10 -6.55 -5.48 -16.87
N LEU A 11 -5.79 -5.75 -15.81
CA LEU A 11 -5.07 -7.01 -15.64
C LEU A 11 -5.83 -7.90 -14.66
N LEU A 12 -6.43 -8.97 -15.18
CA LEU A 12 -7.10 -9.99 -14.38
C LEU A 12 -6.06 -10.95 -13.82
N VAL A 13 -6.09 -11.13 -12.49
CA VAL A 13 -5.12 -11.95 -11.75
C VAL A 13 -5.80 -12.82 -10.69
N SER A 14 -5.00 -13.68 -10.07
CA SER A 14 -5.34 -14.33 -8.80
C SER A 14 -4.19 -14.12 -7.82
N GLU A 15 -4.51 -13.86 -6.56
CA GLU A 15 -3.55 -13.65 -5.48
C GLU A 15 -2.55 -14.82 -5.32
N TRP A 16 -3.03 -16.05 -5.56
CA TRP A 16 -2.25 -17.29 -5.43
C TRP A 16 -1.58 -17.74 -6.74
N CYS A 17 -1.51 -16.86 -7.74
CA CYS A 17 -0.94 -17.15 -9.05
C CYS A 17 0.46 -16.52 -9.17
N ALA A 18 1.51 -17.35 -9.14
CA ALA A 18 2.89 -16.89 -9.28
C ALA A 18 3.16 -16.14 -10.61
N PRO A 19 2.68 -16.62 -11.79
CA PRO A 19 2.81 -15.88 -13.04
C PRO A 19 2.11 -14.52 -13.03
N CYS A 20 1.03 -14.39 -12.26
CA CYS A 20 0.28 -13.14 -12.16
C CYS A 20 1.11 -12.03 -11.49
N ARG A 21 2.00 -12.36 -10.55
CA ARG A 21 2.96 -11.39 -9.97
C ARG A 21 3.94 -10.87 -11.02
N ALA A 22 4.40 -11.74 -11.92
CA ALA A 22 5.29 -11.37 -13.00
C ALA A 22 4.59 -10.47 -14.03
N ALA A 23 3.36 -10.80 -14.42
CA ALA A 23 2.54 -9.97 -15.31
C ALA A 23 2.28 -8.59 -14.70
N GLU A 24 1.90 -8.53 -13.42
CA GLU A 24 1.70 -7.26 -12.72
C GLU A 24 2.96 -6.40 -12.73
N ALA A 25 4.12 -6.97 -12.41
CA ALA A 25 5.39 -6.22 -12.39
C ALA A 25 5.74 -5.63 -13.78
N VAL A 26 5.36 -6.31 -14.86
CA VAL A 26 5.54 -5.81 -16.23
C VAL A 26 4.59 -4.64 -16.51
N TRP A 27 3.30 -4.81 -16.22
CA TRP A 27 2.29 -3.77 -16.48
C TRP A 27 2.43 -2.55 -15.58
N GLN A 28 2.98 -2.71 -14.36
CA GLN A 28 3.41 -1.59 -13.53
C GLN A 28 4.45 -0.72 -14.23
N LYS A 29 5.49 -1.34 -14.84
CA LYS A 29 6.51 -0.60 -15.61
C LYS A 29 5.93 0.10 -16.83
N VAL A 30 4.90 -0.48 -17.46
CA VAL A 30 4.17 0.18 -18.56
C VAL A 30 3.42 1.40 -18.05
N ALA A 31 2.71 1.29 -16.93
CA ALA A 31 1.97 2.39 -16.33
C ALA A 31 2.87 3.53 -15.83
N GLU A 32 4.14 3.26 -15.51
CA GLU A 32 5.14 4.29 -15.21
C GLU A 32 5.57 5.07 -16.46
N ARG A 33 5.57 4.44 -17.65
CA ARG A 33 6.07 5.01 -18.91
C ARG A 33 4.99 5.61 -19.81
N ARG A 34 3.75 5.13 -19.70
CA ARG A 34 2.63 5.50 -20.58
C ARG A 34 1.46 6.03 -19.76
N GLU A 35 0.75 7.02 -20.30
CA GLU A 35 -0.47 7.53 -19.69
C GLU A 35 -1.65 6.58 -19.94
N ILE A 36 -1.69 5.50 -19.16
CA ILE A 36 -2.79 4.52 -19.17
C ILE A 36 -3.53 4.53 -17.82
N THR A 37 -4.81 4.17 -17.86
CA THR A 37 -5.58 3.88 -16.65
C THR A 37 -5.42 2.39 -16.34
N PHE A 38 -4.42 2.06 -15.52
CA PHE A 38 -4.10 0.67 -15.19
C PHE A 38 -4.77 0.24 -13.88
N GLN A 39 -5.51 -0.88 -13.91
CA GLN A 39 -6.15 -1.51 -12.76
C GLN A 39 -5.86 -3.01 -12.75
N VAL A 40 -5.62 -3.57 -11.57
CA VAL A 40 -5.57 -5.02 -11.36
C VAL A 40 -6.86 -5.47 -10.69
N LEU A 41 -7.48 -6.49 -11.28
CA LEU A 41 -8.71 -7.10 -10.81
C LEU A 41 -8.42 -8.53 -10.38
N ASP A 42 -8.58 -8.83 -9.10
CA ASP A 42 -8.44 -10.18 -8.57
C ASP A 42 -9.71 -10.98 -8.83
N MET A 43 -9.58 -12.22 -9.31
CA MET A 43 -10.70 -13.13 -9.62
C MET A 43 -11.63 -13.44 -8.42
N ALA A 44 -11.23 -13.15 -7.18
CA ALA A 44 -12.13 -13.17 -6.02
C ALA A 44 -13.21 -12.08 -6.10
N GLN A 45 -12.92 -10.96 -6.76
CA GLN A 45 -13.84 -9.82 -6.86
C GLN A 45 -14.98 -10.11 -7.87
N PRO A 46 -16.22 -9.66 -7.59
CA PRO A 46 -17.33 -9.81 -8.53
C PRO A 46 -17.09 -9.11 -9.88
N GLU A 47 -16.45 -7.94 -9.87
CA GLU A 47 -16.13 -7.18 -11.09
C GLU A 47 -15.18 -7.96 -12.01
N ALA A 48 -14.12 -8.56 -11.44
CA ALA A 48 -13.20 -9.41 -12.18
C ALA A 48 -13.90 -10.62 -12.83
N ARG A 49 -14.83 -11.25 -12.09
CA ARG A 49 -15.62 -12.39 -12.58
C ARG A 49 -16.55 -11.99 -13.72
N ALA A 50 -17.17 -10.82 -13.65
CA ALA A 50 -18.01 -10.30 -14.72
C ALA A 50 -17.20 -10.09 -16.01
N VAL A 51 -16.04 -9.44 -15.92
CA VAL A 51 -15.13 -9.24 -17.07
C VAL A 51 -14.63 -10.57 -17.61
N ALA A 52 -14.28 -11.53 -16.74
CA ALA A 52 -13.85 -12.85 -17.15
C ALA A 52 -14.94 -13.62 -17.90
N GLN A 53 -16.20 -13.57 -17.43
CA GLN A 53 -17.34 -14.17 -18.11
C GLN A 53 -17.61 -13.53 -19.47
N GLN A 54 -17.60 -12.19 -19.54
CA GLN A 54 -17.82 -11.44 -20.77
C GLN A 54 -16.83 -11.82 -21.88
N HIS A 55 -15.58 -12.09 -21.53
CA HIS A 55 -14.53 -12.48 -22.47
C HIS A 55 -14.28 -14.00 -22.55
N ALA A 56 -15.14 -14.82 -21.93
CA ALA A 56 -14.98 -16.28 -21.84
C ALA A 56 -13.57 -16.72 -21.37
N LEU A 57 -12.99 -15.96 -20.44
CA LEU A 57 -11.65 -16.19 -19.92
C LEU A 57 -11.60 -17.45 -19.06
N ARG A 58 -10.68 -18.35 -19.39
CA ARG A 58 -10.45 -19.62 -18.67
C ARG A 58 -9.18 -19.65 -17.84
N SER A 59 -8.29 -18.66 -18.01
CA SER A 59 -7.01 -18.60 -17.33
C SER A 59 -6.60 -17.16 -17.03
N VAL A 60 -5.75 -17.03 -16.03
CA VAL A 60 -5.09 -15.79 -15.59
C VAL A 60 -3.56 -16.02 -15.55
N PRO A 61 -2.72 -14.99 -15.70
CA PRO A 61 -3.08 -13.58 -15.91
C PRO A 61 -3.65 -13.29 -17.30
N ALA A 62 -4.56 -12.34 -17.41
CA ALA A 62 -5.14 -11.89 -18.69
C ALA A 62 -5.29 -10.37 -18.73
N VAL A 63 -5.11 -9.77 -19.91
CA VAL A 63 -5.12 -8.32 -20.10
C VAL A 63 -6.27 -7.93 -21.01
N VAL A 64 -7.14 -7.07 -20.51
CA VAL A 64 -8.22 -6.42 -21.27
C VAL A 64 -7.87 -4.95 -21.43
N ILE A 65 -7.90 -4.42 -22.65
CA ILE A 65 -7.66 -3.01 -22.95
C ILE A 65 -8.87 -2.47 -23.68
N ASP A 66 -9.47 -1.40 -23.15
CA ASP A 66 -10.68 -0.77 -23.70
C ASP A 66 -11.77 -1.81 -24.03
N ASP A 67 -12.07 -2.66 -23.05
CA ASP A 67 -13.08 -3.73 -23.12
C ASP A 67 -12.82 -4.79 -24.21
N LYS A 68 -11.56 -4.94 -24.66
CA LYS A 68 -11.13 -6.02 -25.56
C LYS A 68 -10.07 -6.87 -24.90
N LEU A 69 -10.22 -8.19 -24.96
CA LEU A 69 -9.19 -9.12 -24.53
C LEU A 69 -7.99 -9.03 -25.49
N MET A 70 -6.85 -8.53 -24.99
CA MET A 70 -5.66 -8.29 -25.79
C MET A 70 -4.61 -9.40 -25.65
N ALA A 71 -4.48 -9.98 -24.45
CA ALA A 71 -3.49 -11.01 -24.20
C ALA A 71 -3.86 -11.91 -23.01
N VAL A 72 -3.34 -13.14 -23.03
CA VAL A 72 -3.38 -14.10 -21.91
C VAL A 72 -1.96 -14.57 -21.63
N GLY A 73 -1.61 -14.77 -20.36
CA GLY A 73 -0.26 -15.12 -19.90
C GLY A 73 0.57 -13.91 -19.51
N VAL A 74 1.89 -14.11 -19.33
CA VAL A 74 2.83 -13.06 -18.93
C VAL A 74 3.46 -12.45 -20.19
N GLN A 75 3.33 -11.14 -20.37
CA GLN A 75 3.95 -10.41 -21.47
C GLN A 75 5.36 -9.98 -21.06
N THR A 76 6.26 -9.87 -22.04
CA THR A 76 7.50 -9.08 -21.86
C THR A 76 7.16 -7.59 -21.86
N LEU A 77 8.07 -6.77 -21.34
CA LEU A 77 7.88 -5.31 -21.32
C LEU A 77 7.67 -4.73 -22.73
N ASN A 78 8.40 -5.23 -23.73
CA ASN A 78 8.27 -4.75 -25.12
C ASN A 78 6.92 -5.14 -25.73
N GLN A 79 6.46 -6.37 -25.49
CA GLN A 79 5.13 -6.81 -25.92
C GLN A 79 4.03 -5.96 -25.27
N ALA A 80 4.12 -5.72 -23.97
CA ALA A 80 3.14 -4.92 -23.25
C ALA A 80 3.12 -3.45 -23.72
N LEU A 81 4.29 -2.86 -23.99
CA LEU A 81 4.38 -1.51 -24.57
C LEU A 81 3.79 -1.42 -25.98
N ALA A 82 3.97 -2.46 -26.80
CA ALA A 82 3.40 -2.50 -28.15
C ALA A 82 1.86 -2.51 -28.14
N LEU A 83 1.24 -3.10 -27.10
CA LEU A 83 -0.22 -3.12 -26.94
C LEU A 83 -0.83 -1.76 -26.58
N VAL A 84 -0.02 -0.78 -26.16
CA VAL A 84 -0.44 0.57 -25.79
C VAL A 84 0.47 1.62 -26.46
N ALA A 85 0.94 1.33 -27.67
CA ALA A 85 1.92 2.16 -28.37
C ALA A 85 1.40 3.57 -28.71
N ASP A 86 0.09 3.71 -28.87
CA ASP A 86 -0.67 4.93 -29.11
C ASP A 86 -0.91 5.76 -27.83
N ALA A 87 -0.69 5.19 -26.65
CA ALA A 87 -0.74 5.93 -25.40
C ALA A 87 0.42 6.93 -25.31
N PRO A 88 0.18 8.20 -24.91
CA PRO A 88 1.26 9.18 -24.77
C PRO A 88 2.22 8.81 -23.64
N GLU A 89 3.45 9.33 -23.71
CA GLU A 89 4.44 9.15 -22.65
C GLU A 89 4.03 9.89 -21.37
N ARG A 90 4.32 9.29 -20.22
CA ARG A 90 3.92 9.83 -18.92
C ARG A 90 4.97 10.81 -18.40
N THR A 91 4.59 12.08 -18.23
CA THR A 91 5.56 13.13 -17.93
C THR A 91 6.01 13.17 -16.46
N VAL A 92 5.18 12.80 -15.48
CA VAL A 92 5.56 12.56 -14.06
C VAL A 92 4.46 11.71 -13.39
N SER A 93 4.78 10.61 -12.70
CA SER A 93 3.77 9.83 -11.94
C SER A 93 4.03 9.86 -10.42
N ALA A 94 3.17 10.55 -9.68
CA ALA A 94 3.12 10.52 -8.21
C ALA A 94 2.16 9.43 -7.65
N MET A 95 1.39 8.76 -8.51
CA MET A 95 0.45 7.71 -8.09
C MET A 95 1.09 6.33 -8.28
N ARG A 96 1.38 5.65 -7.16
CA ARG A 96 1.82 4.25 -7.16
C ARG A 96 0.62 3.32 -7.12
N PHE A 97 0.77 2.26 -7.90
CA PHE A 97 -0.25 1.34 -8.35
C PHE A 97 -0.74 0.37 -7.26
N VAL A 98 -1.98 -0.13 -7.40
CA VAL A 98 -2.62 -1.15 -6.55
C VAL A 98 -2.41 -2.52 -7.16
N GLY A 99 -1.50 -3.28 -6.58
CA GLY A 99 -1.15 -4.62 -7.04
C GLY A 99 -1.37 -5.73 -6.01
N ILE A 100 -1.18 -6.98 -6.42
CA ILE A 100 -1.02 -8.12 -5.51
C ILE A 100 0.26 -8.02 -4.69
N THR A 101 1.22 -7.21 -5.14
CA THR A 101 2.46 -6.92 -4.42
C THR A 101 2.30 -5.82 -3.37
N LEU A 102 2.98 -5.97 -2.22
CA LEU A 102 3.03 -4.94 -1.16
C LEU A 102 3.82 -3.72 -1.64
N ALA A 103 3.26 -2.52 -1.45
CA ALA A 103 4.00 -1.30 -1.69
C ALA A 103 5.21 -1.20 -0.72
N PRO A 104 6.30 -0.53 -1.11
CA PRO A 104 7.51 -0.48 -0.29
C PRO A 104 7.26 0.08 1.13
N SER A 105 6.49 1.15 1.27
CA SER A 105 6.18 1.73 2.60
C SER A 105 5.37 0.77 3.46
N SER A 106 4.44 0.03 2.88
CA SER A 106 3.63 -0.96 3.59
C SER A 106 4.49 -2.12 4.05
N ARG A 107 5.40 -2.60 3.20
CA ARG A 107 6.40 -3.62 3.58
C ARG A 107 7.29 -3.14 4.72
N TRP A 108 7.81 -1.91 4.65
CA TRP A 108 8.63 -1.33 5.70
C TRP A 108 7.86 -1.19 7.01
N ALA A 109 6.59 -0.76 6.96
CA ALA A 109 5.75 -0.66 8.14
C ALA A 109 5.49 -2.04 8.78
N LEU A 110 5.23 -3.08 7.99
CA LEU A 110 5.04 -4.44 8.52
C LEU A 110 6.34 -4.99 9.15
N ILE A 111 7.50 -4.77 8.52
CA ILE A 111 8.80 -5.15 9.10
C ILE A 111 9.03 -4.39 10.42
N ALA A 112 8.80 -3.07 10.43
CA ALA A 112 8.92 -2.24 11.62
C ALA A 112 8.01 -2.73 12.75
N SER A 113 6.76 -3.04 12.44
CA SER A 113 5.78 -3.61 13.36
C SER A 113 6.31 -4.89 14.02
N THR A 114 6.86 -5.83 13.23
CA THR A 114 7.46 -7.05 13.76
C THR A 114 8.66 -6.75 14.66
N LEU A 115 9.56 -5.84 14.25
CA LEU A 115 10.72 -5.47 15.06
C LEU A 115 10.33 -4.82 16.39
N TYR A 116 9.37 -3.88 16.38
CA TYR A 116 8.87 -3.26 17.59
C TYR A 116 8.14 -4.24 18.51
N LEU A 117 7.43 -5.23 17.96
CA LEU A 117 6.85 -6.31 18.76
C LEU A 117 7.93 -7.16 19.41
N THR A 118 8.98 -7.53 18.66
CA THR A 118 10.10 -8.32 19.18
C THR A 118 10.80 -7.58 20.32
N VAL A 119 11.11 -6.30 20.14
CA VAL A 119 11.77 -5.50 21.18
C VAL A 119 10.82 -5.21 22.34
N GLY A 120 9.58 -4.81 22.06
CA GLY A 120 8.53 -4.52 23.05
C GLY A 120 8.14 -5.73 23.89
N GLY A 121 8.26 -6.94 23.34
CA GLY A 121 7.97 -8.19 24.04
C GLY A 121 9.13 -8.71 24.89
N MET A 122 10.32 -8.09 24.86
CA MET A 122 11.48 -8.57 25.64
C MET A 122 11.23 -8.70 27.15
N PRO A 123 10.47 -7.80 27.82
CA PRO A 123 10.14 -7.98 29.23
C PRO A 123 9.37 -9.27 29.55
N LEU A 124 8.57 -9.82 28.62
CA LEU A 124 7.94 -11.13 28.83
C LEU A 124 8.96 -12.26 28.93
N VAL A 125 10.07 -12.15 28.20
CA VAL A 125 11.13 -13.15 28.21
C VAL A 125 12.00 -13.02 29.46
N ILE A 126 12.27 -11.79 29.88
CA ILE A 126 13.20 -11.50 30.97
C ILE A 126 12.50 -11.56 32.34
N GLU A 127 11.32 -10.96 32.45
CA GLU A 127 10.59 -10.76 33.71
C GLU A 127 9.34 -11.65 33.83
N GLY A 128 8.89 -12.27 32.73
CA GLY A 128 7.66 -13.08 32.71
C GLY A 128 6.37 -12.26 32.77
N THR A 129 6.46 -10.92 32.74
CA THR A 129 5.31 -10.01 32.85
C THR A 129 5.49 -8.79 31.94
N LEU A 130 4.37 -8.20 31.51
CA LEU A 130 4.33 -6.88 30.86
C LEU A 130 3.97 -5.75 31.84
N HIS A 131 3.60 -6.11 33.08
CA HIS A 131 3.23 -5.17 34.14
C HIS A 131 4.33 -5.16 35.20
N GLY A 132 5.03 -4.02 35.31
CA GLY A 132 6.08 -3.73 36.28
C GLY A 132 6.30 -2.22 36.40
N GLU A 133 6.85 -1.73 37.52
CA GLU A 133 6.71 -0.32 37.93
C GLU A 133 7.61 0.70 37.18
N SER A 134 8.60 0.30 36.36
CA SER A 134 9.31 1.28 35.51
C SER A 134 9.88 0.75 34.19
N LEU A 135 10.44 -0.47 34.16
CA LEU A 135 11.02 -1.03 32.93
C LEU A 135 9.93 -1.35 31.91
N SER A 136 8.76 -1.85 32.30
CA SER A 136 7.77 -2.36 31.35
C SER A 136 6.98 -1.27 30.60
N LEU A 137 6.88 -0.07 31.17
CA LEU A 137 6.17 1.08 30.59
C LEU A 137 6.69 1.54 29.21
N PRO A 138 8.00 1.78 28.99
CA PRO A 138 8.52 2.13 27.67
C PRO A 138 8.32 1.00 26.66
N PHE A 139 8.46 -0.27 27.07
CA PHE A 139 8.22 -1.41 26.19
C PHE A 139 6.73 -1.58 25.82
N LEU A 140 5.81 -1.27 26.74
CA LEU A 140 4.38 -1.26 26.45
C LEU A 140 4.04 -0.26 25.34
N HIS A 141 4.71 0.89 25.31
CA HIS A 141 4.57 1.85 24.21
C HIS A 141 5.20 1.36 22.91
N LEU A 142 6.26 0.55 22.95
CA LEU A 142 6.77 -0.13 21.75
C LEU A 142 5.75 -1.16 21.22
N ILE A 143 4.98 -1.82 22.08
CA ILE A 143 3.89 -2.70 21.62
C ILE A 143 2.72 -1.87 21.07
N GLY A 144 2.18 -0.93 21.85
CA GLY A 144 0.99 -0.16 21.47
C GLY A 144 1.24 0.77 20.28
N VAL A 145 2.35 1.50 20.28
CA VAL A 145 2.65 2.49 19.24
C VAL A 145 3.63 1.93 18.20
N GLY A 146 4.59 1.10 18.58
CA GLY A 146 5.52 0.50 17.62
C GLY A 146 4.92 -0.67 16.83
N PHE A 147 4.24 -1.61 17.49
CA PHE A 147 3.62 -2.75 16.80
C PHE A 147 2.25 -2.40 16.21
N VAL A 148 1.27 -2.04 17.05
CA VAL A 148 -0.13 -1.90 16.60
C VAL A 148 -0.27 -0.79 15.55
N LEU A 149 0.33 0.39 15.76
CA LEU A 149 0.22 1.50 14.81
C LEU A 149 0.84 1.18 13.44
N PHE A 150 2.02 0.57 13.41
CA PHE A 150 2.70 0.21 12.16
C PHE A 150 2.00 -0.94 11.44
N MET A 151 1.41 -1.88 12.19
CA MET A 151 0.53 -2.90 11.63
C MET A 151 -0.70 -2.26 10.96
N ILE A 152 -1.34 -1.28 11.61
CA ILE A 152 -2.44 -0.50 11.04
C ILE A 152 -2.00 0.22 9.77
N PHE A 153 -0.85 0.90 9.78
CA PHE A 153 -0.34 1.60 8.59
C PHE A 153 -0.08 0.63 7.44
N GLY A 154 0.64 -0.46 7.70
CA GLY A 154 0.99 -1.46 6.69
C GLY A 154 -0.24 -2.14 6.09
N LEU A 155 -1.16 -2.62 6.92
CA LEU A 155 -2.37 -3.29 6.45
C LEU A 155 -3.34 -2.32 5.77
N SER A 156 -3.51 -1.11 6.28
CA SER A 156 -4.42 -0.13 5.65
C SER A 156 -3.91 0.27 4.27
N GLU A 157 -2.61 0.54 4.13
CA GLU A 157 -2.01 0.85 2.81
C GLU A 157 -2.14 -0.30 1.82
N HIS A 158 -2.14 -1.54 2.31
CA HIS A 158 -2.27 -2.72 1.47
C HIS A 158 -3.73 -3.05 1.11
N MET A 159 -4.62 -3.02 2.10
CA MET A 159 -5.99 -3.52 1.99
C MET A 159 -6.99 -2.46 1.52
N LEU A 160 -6.87 -1.21 1.98
CA LEU A 160 -7.83 -0.16 1.59
C LEU A 160 -7.87 0.06 0.07
N PRO A 161 -6.73 0.10 -0.66
CA PRO A 161 -6.79 0.27 -2.10
C PRO A 161 -7.48 -0.88 -2.82
N ARG A 162 -7.41 -2.11 -2.29
CA ARG A 162 -8.07 -3.28 -2.85
C ARG A 162 -9.58 -3.22 -2.66
N PHE A 163 -10.06 -2.78 -1.50
CA PHE A 163 -11.50 -2.63 -1.26
C PHE A 163 -12.12 -1.42 -1.95
N THR A 164 -11.38 -0.32 -2.07
CA THR A 164 -11.89 0.94 -2.64
C THR A 164 -11.66 1.04 -4.15
N GLY A 165 -10.82 0.17 -4.73
CA GLY A 165 -10.38 0.26 -6.12
C GLY A 165 -9.64 1.56 -6.45
N GLN A 166 -9.10 2.25 -5.44
CA GLN A 166 -8.39 3.52 -5.58
C GLN A 166 -7.01 3.45 -4.93
N PRO A 167 -5.95 3.92 -5.61
CA PRO A 167 -4.63 3.94 -5.02
C PRO A 167 -4.58 4.92 -3.83
N ILE A 168 -3.93 4.51 -2.74
CA ILE A 168 -3.57 5.45 -1.69
C ILE A 168 -2.46 6.38 -2.19
N ARG A 169 -2.49 7.64 -1.77
CA ARG A 169 -1.45 8.61 -2.13
C ARG A 169 -0.12 8.16 -1.54
N MET A 170 0.88 8.02 -2.38
CA MET A 170 2.26 7.66 -2.02
C MET A 170 3.20 8.86 -2.25
N GLY A 171 4.48 8.68 -1.94
CA GLY A 171 5.50 9.70 -2.16
C GLY A 171 5.95 10.36 -0.85
N ILE A 172 6.34 11.63 -0.92
CA ILE A 172 6.97 12.35 0.20
C ILE A 172 6.10 12.29 1.44
N LEU A 173 4.80 12.54 1.34
CA LEU A 173 3.90 12.51 2.50
C LEU A 173 3.86 11.13 3.19
N ALA A 174 3.95 10.04 2.42
CA ALA A 174 4.02 8.69 2.98
C ALA A 174 5.37 8.44 3.69
N SER A 175 6.47 8.91 3.10
CA SER A 175 7.80 8.83 3.72
C SER A 175 7.88 9.70 4.99
N THR A 176 7.39 10.93 4.96
CA THR A 176 7.35 11.84 6.12
C THR A 176 6.51 11.25 7.24
N GLN A 177 5.36 10.66 6.93
CA GLN A 177 4.56 9.92 7.91
C GLN A 177 5.39 8.81 8.58
N GLN A 178 6.09 7.98 7.81
CA GLN A 178 6.89 6.88 8.35
C GLN A 178 8.03 7.39 9.24
N VAL A 179 8.72 8.46 8.82
CA VAL A 179 9.80 9.08 9.61
C VAL A 179 9.26 9.62 10.94
N PHE A 180 8.14 10.35 10.90
CA PHE A 180 7.51 10.87 12.12
C PHE A 180 7.01 9.77 13.04
N ALA A 181 6.44 8.70 12.48
CA ALA A 181 6.00 7.55 13.27
C ALA A 181 7.17 6.87 13.98
N HIS A 182 8.27 6.60 13.26
CA HIS A 182 9.46 5.97 13.84
C HIS A 182 10.12 6.84 14.89
N ALA A 183 10.43 8.09 14.55
CA ALA A 183 11.05 9.04 15.45
C ALA A 183 10.17 9.28 16.69
N GLY A 184 8.85 9.41 16.47
CA GLY A 184 7.86 9.57 17.51
C GLY A 184 7.82 8.39 18.49
N THR A 185 7.77 7.15 17.99
CA THR A 185 7.78 5.93 18.80
C THR A 185 9.06 5.81 19.63
N VAL A 186 10.22 6.03 19.01
CA VAL A 186 11.52 5.92 19.69
C VAL A 186 11.68 7.00 20.76
N LEU A 187 11.39 8.27 20.44
CA LEU A 187 11.48 9.37 21.40
C LEU A 187 10.48 9.21 22.54
N LEU A 188 9.27 8.73 22.27
CA LEU A 188 8.28 8.46 23.30
C LEU A 188 8.78 7.39 24.28
N ALA A 189 9.26 6.25 23.76
CA ALA A 189 9.77 5.17 24.58
C ALA A 189 11.00 5.59 25.39
N LEU A 190 11.97 6.28 24.77
CA LEU A 190 13.16 6.79 25.46
C LEU A 190 12.81 7.83 26.53
N GLY A 191 11.89 8.74 26.24
CA GLY A 191 11.45 9.77 27.20
C GLY A 191 10.82 9.16 28.44
N ILE A 192 9.97 8.14 28.26
CA ILE A 192 9.34 7.38 29.36
C ILE A 192 10.40 6.55 30.10
N GLY A 193 11.36 5.98 29.39
CA GLY A 193 12.44 5.17 29.94
C GLY A 193 13.57 5.96 30.63
N GLY A 194 13.51 7.30 30.66
CA GLY A 194 14.46 8.13 31.42
C GLY A 194 15.05 9.34 30.69
N ALA A 195 14.81 9.53 29.39
CA ALA A 195 15.29 10.69 28.64
C ALA A 195 14.49 11.99 28.94
N GLY A 196 13.46 11.91 29.79
CA GLY A 196 12.75 13.04 30.35
C GLY A 196 11.49 13.45 29.57
N ARG A 197 10.68 14.28 30.22
CA ARG A 197 9.34 14.67 29.74
C ARG A 197 9.34 15.36 28.38
N SER A 198 10.37 16.15 28.08
CA SER A 198 10.52 16.84 26.80
C SER A 198 10.67 15.85 25.63
N ALA A 199 11.42 14.76 25.83
CA ALA A 199 11.57 13.71 24.82
C ALA A 199 10.24 12.97 24.59
N SER A 200 9.51 12.64 25.65
CA SER A 200 8.17 12.03 25.53
C SER A 200 7.17 12.96 24.84
N ALA A 201 7.19 14.25 25.16
CA ALA A 201 6.29 15.24 24.56
C ALA A 201 6.58 15.43 23.06
N LEU A 202 7.85 15.54 22.68
CA LEU A 202 8.26 15.61 21.27
C LEU A 202 7.88 14.32 20.53
N GLY A 203 8.12 13.16 21.14
CA GLY A 203 7.73 11.87 20.59
C GLY A 203 6.23 11.79 20.32
N GLY A 204 5.41 12.18 21.31
CA GLY A 204 3.95 12.28 21.17
C GLY A 204 3.52 13.25 20.06
N ALA A 205 4.14 14.43 19.96
CA ALA A 205 3.84 15.39 18.91
C ALA A 205 4.12 14.83 17.50
N LEU A 206 5.27 14.15 17.32
CA LEU A 206 5.62 13.50 16.06
C LEU A 206 4.62 12.39 15.69
N LEU A 207 4.17 11.59 16.66
CA LEU A 207 3.16 10.55 16.44
C LEU A 207 1.82 11.15 16.00
N VAL A 208 1.39 12.25 16.60
CA VAL A 208 0.20 12.97 16.18
C VAL A 208 0.36 13.50 14.76
N CYS A 209 1.51 14.09 14.41
CA CYS A 209 1.79 14.51 13.05
C CYS A 209 1.76 13.34 12.05
N ALA A 210 2.28 12.16 12.42
CA ALA A 210 2.20 10.96 11.59
C ALA A 210 0.75 10.50 11.38
N LEU A 211 -0.07 10.47 12.44
CA LEU A 211 -1.49 10.13 12.37
C LEU A 211 -2.27 11.11 11.47
N VAL A 212 -2.02 12.41 11.59
CA VAL A 212 -2.63 13.43 10.74
C VAL A 212 -2.24 13.24 9.28
N ALA A 213 -0.96 12.99 8.99
CA ALA A 213 -0.48 12.72 7.64
C ALA A 213 -1.15 11.46 7.05
N PHE A 214 -1.30 10.39 7.86
CA PHE A 214 -1.96 9.17 7.45
C PHE A 214 -3.45 9.38 7.18
N ALA A 215 -4.17 10.07 8.07
CA ALA A 215 -5.57 10.41 7.89
C ALA A 215 -5.81 11.22 6.62
N ALA A 216 -4.95 12.21 6.35
CA ALA A 216 -5.00 13.02 5.13
C ALA A 216 -4.80 12.18 3.85
N ARG A 217 -4.02 11.09 3.92
CA ARG A 217 -3.81 10.16 2.81
C ARG A 217 -5.00 9.24 2.58
N ILE A 218 -5.69 8.80 3.64
CA ILE A 218 -6.84 7.88 3.57
C ILE A 218 -8.15 8.60 3.24
N LEU A 219 -8.34 9.83 3.74
CA LEU A 219 -9.62 10.54 3.61
C LEU A 219 -10.19 10.60 2.18
N PRO A 220 -9.39 10.81 1.11
CA PRO A 220 -9.91 10.80 -0.25
C PRO A 220 -10.50 9.44 -0.68
N LEU A 221 -10.01 8.33 -0.12
CA LEU A 221 -10.44 6.96 -0.47
C LEU A 221 -11.81 6.63 0.15
N LEU A 222 -12.17 7.31 1.24
CA LEU A 222 -13.43 7.10 1.95
C LEU A 222 -14.59 7.91 1.38
N ARG A 223 -14.33 8.82 0.43
CA ARG A 223 -15.39 9.66 -0.16
C ARG A 223 -16.25 8.83 -1.11
N PRO A 224 -17.59 8.84 -0.95
CA PRO A 224 -18.48 8.10 -1.84
C PRO A 224 -18.35 8.60 -3.28
N ARG A 225 -18.31 7.66 -4.25
CA ARG A 225 -18.38 8.03 -5.66
C ARG A 225 -19.81 8.46 -5.97
N VAL A 226 -19.97 9.67 -6.53
CA VAL A 226 -21.18 9.99 -7.28
C VAL A 226 -21.18 9.06 -8.49
N ALA A 227 -22.10 8.10 -8.51
CA ALA A 227 -22.27 7.21 -9.65
C ALA A 227 -22.73 8.05 -10.84
N HIS A 228 -21.83 8.33 -11.78
CA HIS A 228 -22.24 8.78 -13.11
C HIS A 228 -22.88 7.57 -13.79
N ARG A 229 -24.22 7.56 -13.83
CA ARG A 229 -25.02 6.72 -14.72
C ARG A 229 -24.74 7.08 -16.16
#